data_AF-A0A6I1Z7H5-F1
#
_entry.id   AF-A0A6I1Z7H5-F1
#
_cell.length_a   1.000
_cell.length_b   1.000
_cell.length_c   1.000
_cell.angle_alpha   90.00
_cell.angle_beta   90.00
_cell.angle_gamma   90.00
#
_symmetry.space_group_name_H-M   'P 1'
#
loop_
_entity.id
_entity.type
_entity.pdbx_description
1 polymer ?
#
loop_
_entity_poly.entity_id
_entity_poly.type
_entity_poly.pdbx_seq_one_letter_code
_entity_poly.pdbx_strand_id
1 'polypeptide(L)'
;YLALSFFILVFLAYGGAKLWNFPKEHIISVIYAAPQKTLAVGVPLLSTYFAHTPDILGIALLPLLFYHLWQLFISGIIKNLYMVKKL
;
A
#
# COMPACT_ATOMS: atom_id res chain seq x y z
N TYR A 1 9.89 -3.31 -8.92
CA TYR A 1 9.14 -2.06 -9.16
C TYR A 1 8.07 -1.81 -8.09
N LEU A 2 7.09 -2.70 -7.93
CA LEU A 2 5.97 -2.54 -6.98
C LEU A 2 6.41 -2.30 -5.52
N ALA A 3 7.38 -3.06 -5.00
CA ALA A 3 7.89 -2.86 -3.63
C ALA A 3 8.47 -1.45 -3.42
N LEU A 4 9.18 -0.92 -4.42
CA LEU A 4 9.76 0.42 -4.37
C LEU A 4 8.67 1.50 -4.39
N SER A 5 7.62 1.31 -5.20
CA SER A 5 6.51 2.26 -5.23
C SER A 5 5.81 2.39 -3.88
N PHE A 6 5.73 1.31 -3.09
CA PHE A 6 5.15 1.39 -1.74
C PHE A 6 5.95 2.32 -0.82
N PHE A 7 7.29 2.19 -0.80
CA PHE A 7 8.13 3.08 0.01
C PHE A 7 8.02 4.54 -0.43
N ILE A 8 7.98 4.78 -1.74
CA ILE A 8 7.80 6.13 -2.30
C ILE A 8 6.45 6.70 -1.84
N LEU A 9 5.36 5.93 -1.91
CA LEU A 9 4.04 6.37 -1.48
C LEU A 9 3.97 6.65 0.03
N VAL A 10 4.60 5.81 0.86
CA VAL A 10 4.73 6.07 2.31
C VAL A 10 5.47 7.37 2.57
N PHE A 11 6.58 7.61 1.86
CA PHE A 11 7.37 8.83 2.00
C PHE A 11 6.59 10.08 1.57
N LEU A 12 5.87 10.00 0.44
CA LEU A 12 5.00 11.08 -0.04
C LEU A 12 3.84 11.35 0.94
N ALA A 13 3.23 10.30 1.49
CA ALA A 13 2.15 10.41 2.47
C ALA A 13 2.64 11.12 3.75
N TYR A 14 3.80 10.73 4.27
CA TYR A 14 4.42 11.39 5.41
C TYR A 14 4.80 12.85 5.11
N GLY A 15 5.47 13.09 3.97
CA GLY A 15 5.89 14.43 3.54
C GLY A 15 4.70 15.38 3.34
N GLY A 16 3.63 14.90 2.71
CA GLY A 16 2.39 15.65 2.52
C GLY A 16 1.69 15.98 3.85
N ALA A 17 1.59 15.00 4.76
CA ALA A 17 1.00 15.23 6.07
C ALA A 17 1.82 16.23 6.92
N LYS A 18 3.15 16.18 6.81
CA LYS A 18 4.05 17.16 7.43
C LYS A 18 3.89 18.56 6.84
N LEU A 19 3.78 18.68 5.51
CA LEU A 19 3.61 19.97 4.82
C LEU A 19 2.31 20.67 5.24
N TRP A 20 1.25 19.90 5.47
CA TRP A 20 -0.03 20.41 5.99
C TRP A 20 -0.12 20.51 7.52
N ASN A 21 0.97 20.30 8.26
CA ASN A 21 1.01 20.39 9.72
C ASN A 21 -0.05 19.53 10.43
N PHE A 22 -0.31 18.32 9.92
CA PHE A 22 -1.28 17.43 10.55
C PHE A 22 -0.87 17.05 11.98
N PRO A 23 -1.84 16.88 12.90
CA PRO A 23 -1.56 16.31 14.22
C PRO A 23 -1.02 14.90 14.08
N LYS A 24 -0.26 14.43 15.08
CA LYS A 24 0.45 13.15 15.03
C LYS A 24 -0.44 11.96 14.71
N GLU A 25 -1.63 11.92 15.30
CA GLU A 25 -2.64 10.89 15.07
C GLU A 25 -3.04 10.80 13.59
N HIS A 26 -3.27 11.96 12.95
CA HIS A 26 -3.62 12.03 11.54
C HIS A 26 -2.45 11.67 10.63
N ILE A 27 -1.22 12.02 11.01
CA ILE A 27 -0.01 11.59 10.27
C ILE A 27 0.04 10.05 10.24
N ILE A 28 -0.20 9.39 11.38
CA ILE A 28 -0.26 7.93 11.47
C ILE A 28 -1.36 7.41 10.54
N SER A 29 -2.58 7.93 10.64
CA SER A 29 -3.69 7.50 9.76
C SER A 29 -3.35 7.63 8.27
N VAL A 30 -2.74 8.73 7.85
CA VAL A 30 -2.36 8.97 6.45
C VAL A 30 -1.28 8.00 5.97
N ILE A 31 -0.27 7.71 6.79
CA ILE A 31 0.80 6.76 6.45
C ILE A 31 0.27 5.34 6.24
N TYR A 32 -0.75 4.92 6.99
CA TYR A 32 -1.34 3.58 6.81
C TYR A 32 -2.37 3.56 5.68
N ALA A 33 -3.25 4.57 5.61
CA ALA A 33 -4.38 4.56 4.69
C ALA A 33 -3.97 4.88 3.24
N ALA A 34 -3.10 5.87 3.02
CA ALA A 34 -2.80 6.37 1.68
C ALA A 34 -2.04 5.37 0.77
N PRO A 35 -0.99 4.66 1.25
CA PRO A 35 -0.20 3.80 0.37
C PRO A 35 -0.79 2.38 0.22
N GLN A 36 -1.80 2.00 1.01
CA GLN A 36 -2.40 0.67 0.97
C GLN A 36 -3.31 0.50 -0.26
N LYS A 37 -3.08 -0.59 -1.00
CA LYS A 37 -3.89 -0.96 -2.17
C LYS A 37 -4.78 -2.13 -1.77
N THR A 38 -6.07 -2.02 -2.07
CA THR A 38 -7.04 -3.05 -1.69
C THR A 38 -7.14 -4.15 -2.74
N LEU A 39 -6.93 -5.40 -2.31
CA LEU A 39 -7.18 -6.59 -3.14
C LEU A 39 -8.65 -6.72 -3.51
N ALA A 40 -9.56 -6.30 -2.62
CA ALA A 40 -11.00 -6.41 -2.84
C ALA A 40 -11.45 -5.64 -4.09
N VAL A 41 -10.80 -4.52 -4.43
CA VAL A 41 -11.06 -3.79 -5.69
C VAL A 41 -10.14 -4.27 -6.82
N GLY A 42 -8.88 -4.61 -6.51
CA GLY A 42 -7.90 -5.02 -7.53
C GLY A 42 -8.24 -6.34 -8.22
N VAL A 43 -8.76 -7.33 -7.49
CA VAL A 43 -9.09 -8.66 -8.04
C VAL A 43 -10.27 -8.59 -9.03
N PRO A 44 -11.41 -7.96 -8.71
CA PRO A 44 -12.49 -7.75 -9.67
C PRO A 44 -12.04 -6.99 -10.92
N LEU A 45 -11.26 -5.92 -10.76
CA LEU A 45 -10.74 -5.14 -11.91
C LEU A 45 -9.86 -5.98 -12.85
N LEU A 46 -9.00 -6.83 -12.30
CA LEU A 46 -8.20 -7.74 -13.12
C LEU A 46 -9.06 -8.80 -13.81
N SER A 47 -10.07 -9.32 -13.11
CA SER A 47 -10.99 -10.31 -13.67
C SER A 47 -11.83 -9.74 -14.82
N THR A 48 -12.24 -8.46 -14.75
CA THR A 48 -12.95 -7.81 -15.85
C THR A 48 -12.02 -7.46 -17.00
N TYR A 49 -10.80 -7.00 -16.72
CA TYR A 49 -9.82 -6.67 -17.77
C TYR A 49 -9.35 -7.89 -18.57
N PHE A 50 -9.11 -9.02 -17.90
CA PHE A 50 -8.66 -10.27 -18.52
C PHE A 50 -9.79 -11.29 -18.72
N ALA A 51 -11.04 -10.85 -18.78
CA ALA A 51 -12.22 -11.73 -18.88
C ALA A 51 -12.16 -12.71 -20.06
N HIS A 52 -11.54 -12.30 -21.18
CA HIS A 52 -11.41 -13.11 -22.40
C HIS A 52 -10.09 -13.91 -22.48
N THR A 53 -9.21 -13.78 -21.49
CA THR A 53 -7.89 -14.43 -21.45
C THR A 53 -7.59 -14.97 -20.05
N PRO A 54 -8.26 -16.07 -19.63
CA PRO A 54 -8.18 -16.59 -18.27
C PRO A 54 -6.76 -17.09 -17.88
N ASP A 55 -5.97 -17.54 -18.86
CA ASP A 55 -4.59 -18.00 -18.63
C ASP A 55 -3.68 -16.87 -18.09
N ILE A 56 -3.95 -15.64 -18.53
CA ILE A 56 -3.17 -14.45 -18.15
C ILE A 56 -3.64 -13.88 -16.80
N LEU A 57 -4.91 -14.10 -16.44
CA LEU A 57 -5.50 -13.59 -15.20
C LEU A 57 -4.74 -14.07 -13.97
N GLY A 58 -4.44 -15.37 -13.87
CA GLY A 58 -3.69 -15.93 -12.74
C GLY A 58 -2.29 -15.32 -12.61
N ILE A 59 -1.61 -15.15 -13.75
CA ILE A 59 -0.27 -14.56 -13.82
C ILE A 59 -0.32 -13.07 -13.42
N ALA A 60 -1.37 -12.34 -13.78
CA ALA A 60 -1.56 -10.94 -13.43
C ALA A 60 -1.96 -10.74 -11.96
N LEU A 61 -2.70 -11.69 -11.38
CA LEU A 61 -3.06 -11.68 -9.96
C LEU A 61 -1.86 -11.94 -9.05
N LEU A 62 -0.91 -12.77 -9.49
CA LEU A 62 0.27 -13.14 -8.71
C LEU A 62 1.07 -11.93 -8.17
N PRO A 63 1.54 -10.97 -9.00
CA PRO A 63 2.26 -9.80 -8.49
C PRO A 63 1.38 -8.90 -7.61
N LEU A 64 0.07 -8.86 -7.84
CA LEU A 64 -0.87 -8.10 -6.98
C LEU A 64 -0.93 -8.71 -5.57
N LEU A 65 -1.01 -10.03 -5.45
CA LEU A 65 -1.02 -10.73 -4.17
C LEU A 65 0.29 -10.55 -3.41
N PHE A 66 1.44 -10.71 -4.09
CA PHE A 66 2.75 -10.46 -3.50
C PHE A 66 2.90 -9.01 -3.04
N TYR A 67 2.42 -8.06 -3.83
CA TYR A 67 2.42 -6.65 -3.45
C TYR A 67 1.59 -6.42 -2.19
N HIS A 68 0.40 -7.02 -2.08
CA HIS A 68 -0.43 -6.88 -0.89
C HIS A 68 0.26 -7.42 0.37
N LEU A 69 0.87 -8.61 0.29
CA LEU A 69 1.64 -9.18 1.41
C LEU A 69 2.81 -8.28 1.80
N TRP A 70 3.50 -7.71 0.82
CA TRP A 70 4.57 -6.74 1.04
C TRP A 70 4.07 -5.49 1.78
N GLN A 71 2.93 -4.93 1.39
CA GLN A 71 2.33 -3.78 2.05
C GLN A 71 2.03 -4.07 3.53
N LEU A 72 1.45 -5.24 3.83
CA LEU A 72 1.14 -5.67 5.20
C LEU A 72 2.42 -5.84 6.03
N PHE A 73 3.44 -6.47 5.46
CA PHE A 73 4.72 -6.68 6.11
C PHE A 73 5.43 -5.36 6.47
N ILE A 74 5.55 -4.45 5.51
CA ILE A 74 6.18 -3.14 5.75
C ILE A 74 5.33 -2.30 6.72
N SER A 75 4.00 -2.32 6.61
CA SER A 75 3.12 -1.64 7.58
C SER A 75 3.34 -2.16 9.00
N GLY A 76 3.50 -3.48 9.17
CA GLY A 76 3.83 -4.08 10.46
C GLY A 76 5.21 -3.67 11.00
N ILE A 77 6.20 -3.54 10.12
CA ILE A 77 7.53 -3.02 10.49
C ILE A 77 7.44 -1.55 10.93
N ILE A 78 6.75 -0.70 10.15
CA ILE A 78 6.57 0.74 10.46
C ILE A 78 5.91 0.92 11.82
N LYS A 79 4.92 0.08 12.18
CA LYS A 79 4.30 0.08 13.50
C LYS A 79 5.30 -0.16 14.63
N ASN A 80 6.23 -1.08 14.42
CA ASN A 80 7.23 -1.46 15.42
C ASN A 80 8.45 -0.53 15.45
N LEU A 81 8.71 0.20 14.36
CA LEU A 81 9.75 1.21 14.30
C LEU A 81 9.43 2.38 15.24
N TYR A 82 10.49 2.94 15.84
CA TYR A 82 10.43 4.03 16.81
C TYR A 82 9.66 5.28 16.35
N MET A 83 9.43 5.45 15.03
CA MET A 83 8.62 6.55 14.48
C MET A 83 7.19 6.58 15.04
N VAL A 84 6.53 5.43 15.24
CA VAL A 84 5.15 5.40 15.78
C VAL A 84 5.11 5.36 17.31
N LYS A 85 6.19 4.88 17.95
CA LYS A 85 6.29 4.85 19.43
C LYS A 85 6.68 6.19 20.07
N LYS A 86 7.33 7.08 19.33
CA LYS A 86 7.87 8.37 19.84
C LYS A 86 7.08 9.59 19.32
N LEU A 87 6.25 9.42 18.28
CA LEU A 87 5.17 10.35 17.94
C LEU A 87 4.07 10.18 19.00
#